data_AF-A0A537CNN8-F1
#
_entry.id   AF-A0A537CNN8-F1
#
_cell.length_a   1.000
_cell.length_b   1.000
_cell.length_c   1.000
_cell.angle_alpha   90.00
_cell.angle_beta   90.00
_cell.angle_gamma   90.00
#
_symmetry.space_group_name_H-M   'P 1'
#
loop_
_entity.id
_entity.type
_entity.pdbx_description
1 polymer ?
#
loop_
_entity_poly.entity_id
_entity_poly.type
_entity_poly.pdbx_seq_one_letter_code
_entity_poly.pdbx_strand_id
1 'polypeptide(L)'
;MTAFLEQTHASVRRWTAPEPDALRPEAEWGFEKTLDSAIEAFAQRNGYRVERLSFSHPEELSPLIADLHAKWYGEHGIEAKRLLVESFILMDPHRALRAGLVPFWMFFNMLPSHASLTRYLDGRPPFDEIAMMLFSHGVRSIGLAAIEDWDQCLAKARKQGYYVGVDRRAYPQDFATFVNYSRDLERRFGNVNRVLPPMPYATARDFIRSHSAGTRLSWTA
;
A
#
# COMPACT_ATOMS: atom_id res chain seq x y z
N MET A 1 -7.17 -7.06 -21.83
CA MET A 1 -6.39 -6.72 -23.05
C MET A 1 -7.31 -6.42 -24.23
N THR A 2 -8.09 -7.39 -24.73
CA THR A 2 -8.99 -7.18 -25.89
C THR A 2 -9.94 -5.99 -25.73
N ALA A 3 -10.68 -5.92 -24.61
CA ALA A 3 -11.58 -4.80 -24.33
C ALA A 3 -10.88 -3.43 -24.31
N PHE A 4 -9.63 -3.37 -23.83
CA PHE A 4 -8.85 -2.13 -23.81
C PHE A 4 -8.41 -1.71 -25.23
N LEU A 5 -7.99 -2.66 -26.06
CA LEU A 5 -7.62 -2.41 -27.45
C LEU A 5 -8.82 -1.95 -28.29
N GLU A 6 -10.01 -2.49 -28.01
CA GLU A 6 -11.26 -2.05 -28.65
C GLU A 6 -11.64 -0.62 -28.23
N GLN A 7 -11.60 -0.32 -26.94
CA GLN A 7 -11.89 1.01 -26.40
C GLN A 7 -10.94 2.10 -26.93
N THR A 8 -9.68 1.75 -27.19
CA THR A 8 -8.66 2.68 -27.71
C THR A 8 -8.64 2.73 -29.24
N HIS A 9 -9.57 2.04 -29.92
CA HIS A 9 -9.61 1.93 -31.38
C HIS A 9 -8.27 1.46 -31.98
N ALA A 10 -7.55 0.60 -31.28
CA ALA A 10 -6.30 0.05 -31.78
C ALA A 10 -6.55 -0.76 -33.06
N SER A 11 -5.62 -0.66 -34.01
CA SER A 11 -5.64 -1.42 -35.26
C SER A 11 -5.43 -2.93 -35.04
N VAL A 12 -5.00 -3.32 -33.84
CA VAL A 12 -4.78 -4.71 -33.44
C VAL A 12 -5.81 -5.17 -32.40
N ARG A 13 -6.18 -6.45 -32.45
CA ARG A 13 -7.08 -7.09 -31.47
C ARG A 13 -6.33 -7.91 -30.41
N ARG A 14 -5.05 -8.16 -30.65
CA ARG A 14 -4.14 -8.87 -29.74
C ARG A 14 -2.78 -8.20 -29.83
N TRP A 15 -2.16 -8.01 -28.67
CA TRP A 15 -0.75 -7.65 -28.56
C TRP A 15 0.05 -8.89 -28.18
N THR A 16 1.08 -9.22 -28.96
CA THR A 16 2.06 -10.25 -28.61
C THR A 16 3.34 -9.50 -28.25
N ALA A 17 3.66 -9.45 -26.96
CA ALA A 17 4.92 -8.85 -26.51
C ALA A 17 6.11 -9.64 -27.08
N PRO A 18 7.24 -8.99 -27.39
CA PRO A 18 8.46 -9.71 -27.76
C PRO A 18 8.90 -10.61 -26.61
N GLU A 19 9.55 -11.73 -26.93
CA GLU A 19 10.14 -12.62 -25.92
C GLU A 19 11.20 -11.85 -25.12
N PRO A 20 11.18 -11.91 -23.78
CA PRO A 20 12.20 -11.30 -22.96
C PRO A 20 13.56 -12.00 -23.16
N ASP A 21 14.64 -11.23 -23.12
CA ASP A 21 16.01 -11.76 -23.19
C ASP A 21 16.43 -12.48 -21.91
N ALA A 22 15.87 -12.04 -20.77
CA ALA A 22 16.09 -12.61 -19.45
C ALA A 22 14.97 -12.25 -18.48
N LEU A 23 14.83 -13.05 -17.42
CA LEU A 23 14.11 -12.64 -16.22
C LEU A 23 15.09 -11.94 -15.28
N ARG A 24 14.82 -10.68 -14.93
CA ARG A 24 15.63 -9.89 -14.01
C ARG A 24 14.76 -9.33 -12.88
N PRO A 25 15.36 -8.96 -11.74
CA PRO A 25 14.64 -8.18 -10.74
C PRO A 25 14.04 -6.92 -11.39
N GLU A 26 12.85 -6.53 -10.94
CA GLU A 26 12.20 -5.30 -11.39
C GLU A 26 13.08 -4.08 -11.05
N ALA A 27 13.11 -3.06 -11.90
CA ALA A 27 14.08 -1.98 -11.80
C ALA A 27 13.84 -1.02 -10.61
N GLU A 28 12.60 -0.85 -10.18
CA GLU A 28 12.20 0.07 -9.11
C GLU A 28 12.24 -0.58 -7.72
N TRP A 29 11.99 -1.88 -7.63
CA TRP A 29 11.84 -2.57 -6.33
C TRP A 29 12.46 -3.97 -6.26
N GLY A 30 13.02 -4.47 -7.35
CA GLY A 30 13.74 -5.73 -7.35
C GLY A 30 15.05 -5.67 -6.56
N PHE A 31 15.49 -6.83 -6.07
CA PHE A 31 16.74 -6.96 -5.34
C PHE A 31 17.79 -7.72 -6.17
N GLU A 32 19.00 -7.16 -6.26
CA GLU A 32 20.14 -7.76 -6.94
C GLU A 32 20.83 -8.77 -6.03
N LYS A 33 20.62 -10.07 -6.29
CA LYS A 33 21.13 -11.17 -5.45
C LYS A 33 22.65 -11.20 -5.34
N THR A 34 23.38 -10.69 -6.32
CA THR A 34 24.85 -10.62 -6.24
C THR A 34 25.34 -9.70 -5.12
N LEU A 35 24.48 -8.84 -4.56
CA LEU A 35 24.79 -8.02 -3.39
C LEU A 35 24.79 -8.80 -2.07
N ASP A 36 24.19 -10.00 -2.00
CA ASP A 36 24.06 -10.77 -0.76
C ASP A 36 25.43 -11.00 -0.10
N SER A 37 26.40 -11.56 -0.85
CA SER A 37 27.73 -11.84 -0.31
C SER A 37 28.49 -10.58 0.10
N ALA A 38 28.26 -9.46 -0.59
CA ALA A 38 28.89 -8.18 -0.25
C ALA A 38 28.32 -7.61 1.06
N ILE A 39 27.00 -7.69 1.25
CA ILE A 39 26.31 -7.29 2.49
C ILE A 39 26.77 -8.15 3.66
N GLU A 40 26.79 -9.47 3.49
CA GLU A 40 27.20 -10.43 4.53
C GLU A 40 28.66 -10.21 4.93
N ALA A 41 29.57 -10.05 3.96
CA ALA A 41 30.97 -9.80 4.24
C ALA A 41 31.19 -8.43 4.93
N PHE A 42 30.44 -7.40 4.55
CA PHE A 42 30.48 -6.11 5.23
C PHE A 42 29.99 -6.24 6.68
N ALA A 43 28.89 -6.92 6.91
CA ALA A 43 28.32 -7.11 8.25
C ALA A 43 29.29 -7.88 9.15
N GLN A 44 29.88 -8.97 8.65
CA GLN A 44 30.86 -9.76 9.41
C GLN A 44 32.08 -8.93 9.82
N ARG A 45 32.64 -8.11 8.92
CA ARG A 45 33.79 -7.24 9.22
C ARG A 45 33.51 -6.19 10.30
N ASN A 46 32.26 -5.75 10.42
CA ASN A 46 31.86 -4.67 11.32
C ASN A 46 31.07 -5.15 12.54
N GLY A 47 30.91 -6.47 12.73
CA GLY A 47 30.15 -7.04 13.85
C GLY A 47 28.64 -6.78 13.78
N TYR A 48 28.10 -6.56 12.58
CA TYR A 48 26.65 -6.41 12.38
C TYR A 48 25.97 -7.76 12.16
N ARG A 49 24.71 -7.84 12.56
CA ARG A 49 23.82 -8.95 12.21
C ARG A 49 23.01 -8.58 10.98
N VAL A 50 22.97 -9.48 10.00
CA VAL A 50 22.08 -9.35 8.83
C VAL A 50 20.78 -10.05 9.16
N GLU A 51 19.65 -9.44 8.82
CA GLU A 51 18.35 -10.11 8.76
C GLU A 51 17.76 -9.80 7.38
N ARG A 52 17.01 -10.74 6.81
CA ARG A 52 16.43 -10.63 5.46
C ARG A 52 14.91 -10.72 5.53
N LEU A 53 14.25 -9.62 5.19
CA LEU A 53 12.82 -9.57 4.89
C LEU A 53 12.64 -9.77 3.38
N SER A 54 11.96 -10.85 2.97
CA SER A 54 11.72 -11.16 1.55
C SER A 54 10.23 -11.16 1.25
N PHE A 55 9.87 -10.69 0.06
CA PHE A 55 8.51 -10.66 -0.46
C PHE A 55 8.52 -10.62 -1.99
N SER A 56 7.42 -11.02 -2.63
CA SER A 56 7.34 -11.09 -4.09
C SER A 56 6.89 -9.78 -4.74
N HIS A 57 6.19 -8.93 -3.99
CA HIS A 57 5.71 -7.64 -4.46
C HIS A 57 5.62 -6.65 -3.29
N PRO A 58 5.98 -5.36 -3.44
CA PRO A 58 6.04 -4.40 -2.34
C PRO A 58 4.75 -4.30 -1.51
N GLU A 59 3.59 -4.36 -2.18
CA GLU A 59 2.27 -4.27 -1.52
C GLU A 59 1.93 -5.46 -0.61
N GLU A 60 2.64 -6.58 -0.70
CA GLU A 60 2.35 -7.75 0.15
C GLU A 60 2.54 -7.49 1.63
N LEU A 61 3.33 -6.48 1.99
CA LEU A 61 3.52 -6.03 3.36
C LEU A 61 2.29 -5.32 3.93
N SER A 62 1.46 -4.70 3.09
CA SER A 62 0.42 -3.76 3.52
C SER A 62 -0.61 -4.36 4.47
N PRO A 63 -1.15 -5.58 4.25
CA PRO A 63 -2.01 -6.25 5.22
C PRO A 63 -1.37 -6.41 6.61
N LEU A 64 -0.11 -6.88 6.67
CA LEU A 64 0.57 -7.09 7.95
C LEU A 64 0.93 -5.78 8.64
N ILE A 65 1.35 -4.76 7.88
CA ILE A 65 1.66 -3.44 8.45
C ILE A 65 0.40 -2.79 9.02
N ALA A 66 -0.74 -2.90 8.33
CA ALA A 66 -2.02 -2.42 8.84
C ALA A 66 -2.36 -3.10 10.18
N ASP A 67 -2.19 -4.42 10.27
CA ASP A 67 -2.50 -5.18 11.50
C ASP A 67 -1.51 -4.90 12.63
N LEU A 68 -0.23 -4.69 12.30
CA LEU A 68 0.80 -4.24 13.24
C LEU A 68 0.44 -2.88 13.83
N HIS A 69 0.03 -1.91 13.00
CA HIS A 69 -0.41 -0.59 13.47
C HIS A 69 -1.66 -0.69 14.33
N ALA A 70 -2.66 -1.49 13.91
CA ALA A 70 -3.88 -1.67 14.69
C ALA A 70 -3.60 -2.26 16.08
N LYS A 71 -2.70 -3.26 16.16
CA LYS A 71 -2.23 -3.84 17.43
C LYS A 71 -1.49 -2.80 18.27
N TRP A 72 -0.53 -2.09 17.69
CA TRP A 72 0.26 -1.07 18.39
C TRP A 72 -0.61 0.04 18.97
N TYR A 73 -1.60 0.49 18.20
CA TYR A 73 -2.60 1.47 18.65
C TYR A 73 -3.41 0.92 19.83
N GLY A 74 -3.87 -0.33 19.75
CA GLY A 74 -4.60 -0.98 20.84
C GLY A 74 -3.80 -1.05 22.15
N GLU A 75 -2.50 -1.38 22.07
CA GLU A 75 -1.59 -1.40 23.23
C GLU A 75 -1.41 -0.02 23.89
N HIS A 76 -1.71 1.05 23.17
CA HIS A 76 -1.60 2.43 23.63
C HIS A 76 -2.97 3.11 23.82
N GLY A 77 -4.05 2.32 23.95
CA GLY A 77 -5.39 2.83 24.22
C GLY A 77 -6.02 3.61 23.06
N ILE A 78 -5.52 3.42 21.84
CA ILE A 78 -6.06 4.02 20.62
C ILE A 78 -6.92 2.97 19.91
N GLU A 79 -8.19 3.28 19.71
CA GLU A 79 -9.07 2.43 18.93
C GLU A 79 -8.70 2.50 17.44
N ALA A 80 -8.22 1.38 16.88
CA ALA A 80 -7.84 1.23 15.48
C ALA A 80 -9.05 1.11 14.53
N LYS A 81 -9.98 2.07 14.60
CA LYS A 81 -11.27 2.05 13.87
C LYS A 81 -11.26 2.79 12.54
N ARG A 82 -10.16 3.45 12.18
CA ARG A 82 -10.04 4.25 10.95
C ARG A 82 -8.92 3.73 10.08
N LEU A 83 -9.24 3.35 8.85
CA LEU A 83 -8.27 2.96 7.82
C LEU A 83 -7.96 4.16 6.93
N LEU A 84 -6.69 4.37 6.62
CA LEU A 84 -6.23 5.27 5.57
C LEU A 84 -5.54 4.44 4.48
N VAL A 85 -6.17 4.38 3.32
CA VAL A 85 -5.61 3.77 2.11
C VAL A 85 -4.83 4.82 1.35
N GLU A 86 -3.54 4.60 1.19
CA GLU A 86 -2.61 5.50 0.49
C GLU A 86 -2.13 4.82 -0.79
N SER A 87 -1.76 5.59 -1.82
CA SER A 87 -1.52 5.05 -3.17
C SER A 87 -0.24 5.60 -3.77
N PHE A 88 0.72 4.71 -4.03
CA PHE A 88 2.02 5.04 -4.62
C PHE A 88 2.70 6.19 -3.88
N ILE A 89 3.12 7.24 -4.59
CA ILE A 89 3.77 8.42 -4.00
C ILE A 89 2.83 9.31 -3.17
N LEU A 90 1.50 9.10 -3.25
CA LEU A 90 0.56 9.80 -2.39
C LEU A 90 0.51 9.08 -1.04
N MET A 91 1.38 9.50 -0.13
CA MET A 91 1.45 9.00 1.24
C MET A 91 1.84 10.11 2.22
N ASP A 92 1.36 9.99 3.46
CA ASP A 92 1.70 10.78 4.63
C ASP A 92 1.71 9.89 5.88
N PRO A 93 2.70 8.98 6.00
CA PRO A 93 2.80 8.05 7.13
C PRO A 93 2.96 8.80 8.47
N HIS A 94 3.51 10.01 8.45
CA HIS A 94 3.61 10.84 9.64
C HIS A 94 2.22 11.27 10.11
N ARG A 95 1.39 11.88 9.25
CA ARG A 95 0.02 12.27 9.61
C ARG A 95 -0.82 11.06 9.98
N ALA A 96 -0.70 9.94 9.27
CA ALA A 96 -1.37 8.69 9.59
C ALA A 96 -1.08 8.26 11.04
N LEU A 97 0.19 8.26 11.43
CA LEU A 97 0.62 7.93 12.79
C LEU A 97 0.09 8.94 13.83
N ARG A 98 0.25 10.25 13.59
CA ARG A 98 -0.21 11.31 14.52
C ARG A 98 -1.72 11.31 14.69
N ALA A 99 -2.48 10.87 13.70
CA ALA A 99 -3.93 10.77 13.80
C ALA A 99 -4.42 9.41 14.35
N GLY A 100 -3.55 8.41 14.43
CA GLY A 100 -3.90 7.03 14.81
C GLY A 100 -4.72 6.33 13.73
N LEU A 101 -4.41 6.61 12.46
CA LEU A 101 -5.00 5.95 11.30
C LEU A 101 -4.23 4.68 11.00
N VAL A 102 -4.95 3.59 10.78
CA VAL A 102 -4.36 2.33 10.32
C VAL A 102 -3.98 2.51 8.86
N PRO A 103 -2.71 2.40 8.47
CA PRO A 103 -2.30 2.59 7.08
C PRO A 103 -2.53 1.32 6.27
N PHE A 104 -2.97 1.46 5.02
CA PHE A 104 -2.88 0.44 4.00
C PHE A 104 -2.25 1.05 2.75
N TRP A 105 -1.03 0.64 2.44
CA TRP A 105 -0.27 1.22 1.33
C TRP A 105 -0.47 0.41 0.06
N MET A 106 -1.08 1.00 -0.96
CA MET A 106 -1.15 0.41 -2.27
C MET A 106 0.10 0.76 -3.06
N PHE A 107 0.69 -0.22 -3.75
CA PHE A 107 1.78 0.06 -4.68
C PHE A 107 1.29 0.99 -5.79
N PHE A 108 0.07 0.77 -6.31
CA PHE A 108 -0.56 1.63 -7.30
C PHE A 108 -2.09 1.46 -7.25
N ASN A 109 -2.85 2.27 -7.97
CA ASN A 109 -4.32 2.16 -8.06
C ASN A 109 -4.77 1.18 -9.18
N MET A 110 -4.14 0.01 -9.28
CA MET A 110 -4.47 -1.02 -10.27
C MET A 110 -5.44 -2.07 -9.71
N LEU A 111 -6.04 -2.87 -10.60
CA LEU A 111 -6.93 -3.99 -10.24
C LEU A 111 -6.30 -4.99 -9.24
N PRO A 112 -5.01 -5.36 -9.30
CA PRO A 112 -4.38 -6.17 -8.27
C PRO A 112 -4.40 -5.52 -6.88
N SER A 113 -4.17 -4.21 -6.80
CA SER A 113 -4.22 -3.45 -5.55
C SER A 113 -5.63 -3.32 -5.01
N HIS A 114 -6.62 -3.12 -5.89
CA HIS A 114 -8.03 -3.22 -5.53
C HIS A 114 -8.39 -4.60 -4.96
N ALA A 115 -7.93 -5.68 -5.59
CA ALA A 115 -8.16 -7.04 -5.11
C ALA A 115 -7.46 -7.33 -3.77
N SER A 116 -6.26 -6.78 -3.58
CA SER A 116 -5.51 -6.86 -2.32
C SER A 116 -6.25 -6.18 -1.17
N LEU A 117 -6.68 -4.93 -1.38
CA LEU A 117 -7.47 -4.16 -0.41
C LEU A 117 -8.82 -4.83 -0.13
N THR A 118 -9.52 -5.30 -1.16
CA THR A 118 -10.80 -6.01 -1.00
C THR A 118 -10.64 -7.23 -0.10
N ARG A 119 -9.64 -8.08 -0.39
CA ARG A 119 -9.32 -9.25 0.44
C ARG A 119 -8.96 -8.86 1.87
N TYR A 120 -8.21 -7.77 2.04
CA TYR A 120 -7.91 -7.23 3.36
C TYR A 120 -9.22 -6.90 4.08
N LEU A 121 -10.06 -6.04 3.53
CA LEU A 121 -11.32 -5.61 4.14
C LEU A 121 -12.29 -6.76 4.44
N ASP A 122 -12.40 -7.74 3.55
CA ASP A 122 -13.31 -8.89 3.73
C ASP A 122 -12.86 -9.87 4.82
N GLY A 123 -11.57 -9.91 5.13
CA GLY A 123 -10.99 -10.81 6.12
C GLY A 123 -11.12 -10.37 7.58
N ARG A 124 -11.80 -9.24 7.87
CA ARG A 124 -11.83 -8.65 9.22
C ARG A 124 -13.11 -7.87 9.52
N PRO A 125 -13.35 -7.53 10.80
CA PRO A 125 -14.45 -6.64 11.16
C PRO A 125 -14.34 -5.27 10.44
N PRO A 126 -15.46 -4.69 10.01
CA PRO A 126 -15.46 -3.38 9.35
C PRO A 126 -14.87 -2.27 10.23
N PHE A 127 -14.00 -1.47 9.63
CA PHE A 127 -13.57 -0.17 10.14
C PHE A 127 -14.78 0.79 10.22
N ASP A 128 -14.75 1.73 11.17
CA ASP A 128 -15.75 2.78 11.23
C ASP A 128 -15.63 3.72 10.03
N GLU A 129 -14.39 4.10 9.71
CA GLU A 129 -14.09 5.00 8.59
C GLU A 129 -13.01 4.41 7.69
N ILE A 130 -13.19 4.57 6.38
CA ILE A 130 -12.16 4.28 5.37
C ILE A 130 -11.91 5.55 4.58
N ALA A 131 -10.72 6.11 4.74
CA ALA A 131 -10.19 7.20 3.91
C ALA A 131 -9.40 6.60 2.75
N MET A 132 -9.51 7.17 1.55
CA MET A 132 -8.75 6.70 0.40
C MET A 132 -8.13 7.84 -0.40
N MET A 133 -6.83 7.75 -0.62
CA MET A 133 -6.09 8.56 -1.58
C MET A 133 -5.83 7.71 -2.82
N LEU A 134 -5.98 8.30 -4.00
CA LEU A 134 -5.72 7.63 -5.28
C LEU A 134 -4.75 8.45 -6.11
N PHE A 135 -3.68 7.80 -6.58
CA PHE A 135 -2.73 8.40 -7.50
C PHE A 135 -3.35 8.58 -8.89
N SER A 136 -3.26 9.79 -9.43
CA SER A 136 -3.79 10.14 -10.76
C SER A 136 -2.65 10.28 -11.75
N HIS A 137 -2.48 9.30 -12.63
CA HIS A 137 -1.42 9.28 -13.64
C HIS A 137 -1.88 9.75 -15.04
N GLY A 138 -3.09 10.30 -15.15
CA GLY A 138 -3.54 11.03 -16.33
C GLY A 138 -4.11 10.19 -17.47
N VAL A 139 -3.98 8.86 -17.44
CA VAL A 139 -4.39 7.99 -18.55
C VAL A 139 -5.20 6.81 -18.06
N ARG A 140 -6.16 6.36 -18.85
CA ARG A 140 -6.79 5.05 -18.63
C ARG A 140 -5.84 4.00 -19.21
N SER A 141 -5.18 3.25 -18.35
CA SER A 141 -4.22 2.20 -18.74
C SER A 141 -4.82 0.81 -18.54
N ILE A 142 -4.21 -0.20 -19.16
CA ILE A 142 -4.65 -1.57 -18.98
C ILE A 142 -4.43 -2.00 -17.52
N GLY A 143 -5.47 -2.55 -16.90
CA GLY A 143 -5.41 -3.00 -15.52
C GLY A 143 -5.61 -1.89 -14.47
N LEU A 144 -5.87 -0.65 -14.88
CA LEU A 144 -6.29 0.41 -13.97
C LEU A 144 -7.67 0.08 -13.39
N ALA A 145 -7.83 0.22 -12.08
CA ALA A 145 -9.13 0.08 -11.43
C ALA A 145 -9.96 1.36 -11.65
N ALA A 146 -11.25 1.19 -11.93
CA ALA A 146 -12.20 2.28 -12.11
C ALA A 146 -12.55 2.94 -10.77
N ILE A 147 -13.11 4.15 -10.81
CA ILE A 147 -13.51 4.82 -9.57
C ILE A 147 -14.63 4.06 -8.84
N GLU A 148 -15.46 3.35 -9.59
CA GLU A 148 -16.55 2.51 -9.07
C GLU A 148 -16.03 1.25 -8.35
N ASP A 149 -14.84 0.76 -8.69
CA ASP A 149 -14.18 -0.34 -7.95
C ASP A 149 -13.79 0.16 -6.55
N TRP A 150 -13.20 1.36 -6.49
CA TRP A 150 -12.82 2.00 -5.24
C TRP A 150 -14.03 2.38 -4.36
N ASP A 151 -15.14 2.79 -4.97
CA ASP A 151 -16.39 3.05 -4.27
C ASP A 151 -16.91 1.81 -3.53
N GLN A 152 -16.72 0.60 -4.09
CA GLN A 152 -17.10 -0.66 -3.43
C GLN A 152 -16.24 -0.92 -2.18
N CYS A 153 -14.95 -0.59 -2.22
CA CYS A 153 -14.09 -0.68 -1.05
C CYS A 153 -14.51 0.32 0.04
N LEU A 154 -14.77 1.58 -0.33
CA LEU A 154 -15.22 2.61 0.60
C LEU A 154 -16.58 2.27 1.25
N ALA A 155 -17.48 1.64 0.50
CA ALA A 155 -18.80 1.20 1.00
C ALA A 155 -18.72 0.13 2.09
N LYS A 156 -17.56 -0.53 2.28
CA LYS A 156 -17.35 -1.51 3.38
C LYS A 156 -17.14 -0.85 4.74
N ALA A 157 -16.96 0.47 4.80
CA ALA A 157 -16.88 1.20 6.07
C ALA A 157 -18.22 1.14 6.82
N ARG A 158 -18.17 0.94 8.14
CA ARG A 158 -19.37 0.87 8.99
C ARG A 158 -20.11 2.20 9.08
N LYS A 159 -19.39 3.31 9.11
CA LYS A 159 -19.97 4.67 9.23
C LYS A 159 -19.76 5.47 7.96
N GLN A 160 -18.53 5.56 7.47
CA GLN A 160 -18.24 6.41 6.31
C GLN A 160 -16.99 5.99 5.54
N GLY A 161 -17.15 5.80 4.23
CA GLY A 161 -16.05 5.77 3.28
C GLY A 161 -15.98 7.09 2.51
N TYR A 162 -14.78 7.63 2.30
CA TYR A 162 -14.59 8.87 1.55
C TYR A 162 -13.19 8.95 0.95
N TYR A 163 -13.08 9.74 -0.13
CA TYR A 163 -11.79 10.08 -0.72
C TYR A 163 -11.15 11.26 -0.02
N VAL A 164 -9.82 11.31 -0.06
CA VAL A 164 -8.98 12.39 0.45
C VAL A 164 -8.21 12.99 -0.72
N GLY A 165 -8.56 14.23 -1.08
CA GLY A 165 -7.92 14.95 -2.17
C GLY A 165 -8.29 14.51 -3.60
N VAL A 166 -9.18 13.53 -3.77
CA VAL A 166 -9.54 12.96 -5.10
C VAL A 166 -10.85 13.54 -5.63
N ASP A 167 -10.82 14.09 -6.85
CA ASP A 167 -11.99 14.35 -7.68
C ASP A 167 -12.38 13.10 -8.49
N ARG A 168 -13.45 12.44 -8.04
CA ARG A 168 -14.02 11.23 -8.65
C ARG A 168 -14.38 11.41 -10.12
N ARG A 169 -14.79 12.62 -10.54
CA ARG A 169 -15.22 12.89 -11.92
C ARG A 169 -14.02 13.06 -12.85
N ALA A 170 -12.90 13.53 -12.32
CA ALA A 170 -11.68 13.75 -13.07
C ALA A 170 -10.74 12.55 -13.03
N TYR A 171 -10.88 11.60 -12.10
CA TYR A 171 -10.06 10.38 -12.05
C TYR A 171 -10.06 9.59 -13.39
N PRO A 172 -8.89 9.13 -13.89
CA PRO A 172 -7.53 9.19 -13.32
C PRO A 172 -6.71 10.43 -13.73
N GLN A 173 -7.36 11.47 -14.26
CA GLN A 173 -6.78 12.75 -14.71
C GLN A 173 -6.80 13.85 -13.64
N ASP A 174 -7.21 13.52 -12.42
CA ASP A 174 -7.22 14.45 -11.31
C ASP A 174 -5.80 14.72 -10.78
N PHE A 175 -5.04 15.57 -11.47
CA PHE A 175 -3.71 16.00 -11.01
C PHE A 175 -3.77 16.92 -9.78
N ALA A 176 -4.95 17.46 -9.42
CA ALA A 176 -5.05 18.28 -8.21
C ALA A 176 -4.85 17.44 -6.95
N THR A 177 -5.03 16.11 -7.02
CA THR A 177 -4.77 15.15 -5.93
C THR A 177 -3.39 15.35 -5.28
N PHE A 178 -2.34 15.66 -6.06
CA PHE A 178 -0.97 15.87 -5.58
C PHE A 178 -0.82 17.01 -4.57
N VAL A 179 -1.75 17.96 -4.57
CA VAL A 179 -1.78 19.07 -3.63
C VAL A 179 -2.91 18.90 -2.63
N ASN A 180 -4.06 18.41 -3.09
CA ASN A 180 -5.27 18.35 -2.28
C ASN A 180 -5.20 17.29 -1.19
N TYR A 181 -4.46 16.17 -1.39
CA TYR A 181 -4.39 15.11 -0.38
C TYR A 181 -3.90 15.64 0.97
N SER A 182 -2.81 16.42 0.96
CA SER A 182 -2.21 16.96 2.18
C SER A 182 -3.12 17.96 2.88
N ARG A 183 -3.79 18.82 2.10
CA ARG A 183 -4.75 19.81 2.60
C ARG A 183 -5.97 19.14 3.24
N ASP A 184 -6.50 18.10 2.61
CA ASP A 184 -7.68 17.39 3.10
C ASP A 184 -7.34 16.53 4.32
N LEU A 185 -6.16 15.88 4.35
CA LEU A 185 -5.65 15.21 5.54
C LEU A 185 -5.50 16.20 6.70
N GLU A 186 -4.89 17.36 6.46
CA GLU A 186 -4.73 18.40 7.48
C GLU A 186 -6.08 18.91 7.98
N ARG A 187 -7.01 19.21 7.07
CA ARG A 187 -8.35 19.69 7.45
C ARG A 187 -9.08 18.69 8.34
N ARG A 188 -8.95 17.39 8.04
CA ARG A 188 -9.73 16.33 8.72
C ARG A 188 -9.05 15.82 9.98
N PHE A 189 -7.71 15.80 10.01
CA PHE A 189 -6.93 15.16 11.06
C PHE A 189 -5.83 16.04 11.67
N GLY A 190 -5.66 17.28 11.20
CA GLY A 190 -4.64 18.22 11.68
C GLY A 190 -4.76 18.55 13.17
N ASN A 191 -5.99 18.58 13.69
CA ASN A 191 -6.28 18.81 15.11
C ASN A 191 -6.04 17.58 15.99
N VAL A 192 -5.80 16.40 15.40
CA VAL A 192 -5.47 15.18 16.14
C VAL A 192 -3.96 15.03 16.18
N ASN A 193 -3.41 15.00 17.39
CA ASN A 193 -1.96 14.98 17.57
C ASN A 193 -1.54 13.95 18.63
N ARG A 194 -1.64 12.67 18.27
CA ARG A 194 -1.24 11.55 19.12
C ARG A 194 0.28 11.47 19.20
N VAL A 195 0.77 11.24 20.42
CA VAL A 195 2.18 10.98 20.69
C VAL A 195 2.27 9.51 21.10
N LEU A 196 2.86 8.71 20.23
CA LEU A 196 3.21 7.31 20.51
C LEU A 196 4.72 7.22 20.69
N PRO A 197 5.22 6.35 21.60
CA PRO A 197 6.63 6.03 21.60
C PRO A 197 7.01 5.38 20.26
N PRO A 198 8.29 5.48 19.83
CA PRO A 198 8.77 4.72 18.69
C PRO A 198 8.53 3.23 18.91
N MET A 199 8.01 2.54 17.89
CA MET A 199 7.85 1.10 17.94
C MET A 199 9.23 0.43 18.01
N PRO A 200 9.49 -0.43 19.01
CA PRO A 200 10.74 -1.17 19.05
C PRO A 200 10.89 -2.06 17.82
N TYR A 201 12.09 -2.10 17.24
CA TYR A 201 12.40 -2.95 16.09
C TYR A 201 12.02 -4.42 16.34
N ALA A 202 12.33 -4.95 17.54
CA ALA A 202 11.99 -6.31 17.91
C ALA A 202 10.48 -6.58 17.85
N THR A 203 9.64 -5.61 18.26
CA THR A 203 8.19 -5.72 18.17
C THR A 203 7.72 -5.86 16.73
N ALA A 204 8.21 -5.02 15.82
CA ALA A 204 7.87 -5.10 14.40
C ALA A 204 8.35 -6.41 13.76
N ARG A 205 9.62 -6.77 14.02
CA ARG A 205 10.24 -8.01 13.53
C ARG A 205 9.47 -9.24 13.98
N ASP A 206 9.22 -9.36 15.28
CA ASP A 206 8.61 -10.55 15.87
C ASP A 206 7.14 -10.67 15.48
N PHE A 207 6.44 -9.54 15.31
CA PHE A 207 5.10 -9.52 14.73
C PHE A 207 5.11 -10.06 13.30
N ILE A 208 5.95 -9.51 12.41
CA ILE A 208 5.99 -9.96 11.01
C ILE A 208 6.37 -11.44 10.93
N ARG A 209 7.36 -11.90 11.71
CA ARG A 209 7.75 -13.33 11.76
C ARG A 209 6.63 -14.26 12.20
N SER A 210 5.85 -13.85 13.20
CA SER A 210 4.75 -14.68 13.73
C SER A 210 3.51 -14.67 12.85
N HIS A 211 3.35 -13.66 11.98
CA HIS A 211 2.15 -13.47 11.17
C HIS A 211 2.41 -13.66 9.66
N SER A 212 3.63 -13.97 9.24
CA SER A 212 3.95 -14.23 7.83
C SER A 212 3.62 -15.64 7.35
N ALA A 213 3.21 -16.55 8.25
CA ALA A 213 2.82 -17.91 7.89
C ALA A 213 1.65 -17.90 6.88
N GLY A 214 1.81 -18.61 5.76
CA GLY A 214 0.80 -18.64 4.69
C GLY A 214 0.77 -17.38 3.81
N THR A 215 1.68 -16.42 4.02
CA THR A 215 1.89 -15.27 3.13
C THR A 215 3.10 -15.49 2.22
N ARG A 216 3.33 -14.57 1.27
CA ARG A 216 4.56 -14.55 0.46
C ARG A 216 5.71 -13.79 1.14
N LEU A 217 5.53 -13.43 2.41
CA LEU A 217 6.52 -12.73 3.23
C LEU A 217 7.37 -13.74 4.02
N SER A 218 8.66 -13.50 4.13
CA SER A 218 9.53 -14.25 5.04
C SER A 218 10.53 -13.33 5.72
N TRP A 219 10.88 -13.65 6.96
CA TRP A 219 11.88 -12.91 7.72
C TRP A 219 12.87 -13.87 8.37
N THR A 220 14.07 -13.93 7.81
CA THR A 220 15.15 -14.82 8.23
C THR A 220 16.29 -14.04 8.88
N ALA A 221 16.94 -14.66 9.85
CA ALA A 221 18.14 -14.15 10.50
C ALA A 221 19.41 -14.70 9.84
#